data_AF-A0A498GHP4-F1
#
_entry.id   AF-A0A498GHP4-F1
#
_cell.length_a   1.000
_cell.length_b   1.000
_cell.length_c   1.000
_cell.angle_alpha   90.00
_cell.angle_beta   90.00
_cell.angle_gamma   90.00
#
_symmetry.space_group_name_H-M   'P 1'
#
loop_
_entity.id
_entity.type
_entity.pdbx_description
1 polymer ?
#
loop_
_entity_poly.entity_id
_entity_poly.type
_entity_poly.pdbx_seq_one_letter_code
_entity_poly.pdbx_strand_id
1 'polypeptide(L)'
;MLPTPTYLQFHALFVVPVVAALVLTATYRLGSRRDVLTATAILTGLALVYTTPWDGELIRRGVWWYGDGAVLVRFWSIPLGEYLFFVLQTAMVGLWVARFRVDTARSLATPVRTRLVGFAAALVVVLSGLALLRSDSGLYLGSLLVWSGPILAIQWLFGWHFLAGEWRTVAGGTLVPAAYLCGIDSIAIRLGIWTISKQYTTGYAIPLLDLPIEEAVFFFLTSLFVVQGVVLYVWLIDRWK
;
A
#
# COMPACT_ATOMS: atom_id res chain seq x y z
N MET A 1 -2.50 -28.64 -19.08
CA MET A 1 -2.17 -27.50 -18.20
C MET A 1 -3.49 -26.92 -17.73
N LEU A 2 -3.65 -26.65 -16.44
CA LEU A 2 -4.84 -25.94 -15.96
C LEU A 2 -4.80 -24.50 -16.52
N PRO A 3 -5.94 -23.95 -16.96
CA PRO A 3 -5.99 -22.58 -17.45
C PRO A 3 -5.62 -21.59 -16.33
N THR A 4 -4.87 -20.55 -16.67
CA THR A 4 -4.51 -19.45 -15.75
C THR A 4 -5.78 -18.79 -15.19
N PRO A 5 -5.93 -18.66 -13.86
CA PRO A 5 -7.05 -17.94 -13.28
C PRO A 5 -7.04 -16.48 -13.71
N THR A 6 -8.22 -15.91 -13.90
CA THR A 6 -8.34 -14.46 -14.12
C THR A 6 -8.00 -13.70 -12.85
N TYR A 7 -7.52 -12.47 -13.01
CA TYR A 7 -7.27 -11.57 -11.87
C TYR A 7 -8.56 -11.31 -11.06
N LEU A 8 -9.72 -11.31 -11.72
CA LEU A 8 -11.02 -11.15 -11.04
C LEU A 8 -11.34 -12.38 -10.16
N GLN A 9 -11.08 -13.59 -10.65
CA GLN A 9 -11.22 -14.81 -9.86
C GLN A 9 -10.25 -14.82 -8.67
N PHE A 10 -9.03 -14.33 -8.86
CA PHE A 10 -8.06 -14.19 -7.77
C PHE A 10 -8.60 -13.27 -6.66
N HIS A 11 -9.13 -12.09 -7.02
CA HIS A 11 -9.77 -11.20 -6.04
C HIS A 11 -10.95 -11.88 -5.33
N ALA A 12 -11.81 -12.58 -6.09
CA ALA A 12 -12.97 -13.26 -5.53
C ALA A 12 -12.60 -14.37 -4.52
N LEU A 13 -11.45 -15.02 -4.71
CA LEU A 13 -11.01 -16.13 -3.86
C LEU A 13 -10.17 -15.69 -2.66
N PHE A 14 -9.31 -14.69 -2.84
CA PHE A 14 -8.34 -14.31 -1.80
C PHE A 14 -8.71 -12.99 -1.13
N VAL A 15 -9.05 -11.96 -1.89
CA VAL A 15 -9.18 -10.59 -1.33
C VAL A 15 -10.59 -10.32 -0.80
N VAL A 16 -11.62 -10.63 -1.60
CA VAL A 16 -13.03 -10.34 -1.27
C VAL A 16 -13.49 -11.07 0.00
N PRO A 17 -13.20 -12.37 0.22
CA PRO A 17 -13.64 -13.06 1.43
C PRO A 17 -13.04 -12.44 2.70
N VAL A 18 -11.79 -12.01 2.64
CA VAL A 18 -11.13 -11.32 3.76
C VAL A 18 -11.79 -9.96 4.01
N VAL A 19 -11.98 -9.13 2.97
CA VAL A 19 -12.68 -7.85 3.13
C VAL A 19 -14.08 -8.05 3.70
N ALA A 20 -14.85 -9.02 3.20
CA ALA A 20 -16.18 -9.35 3.69
C ALA A 20 -16.14 -9.76 5.17
N ALA A 21 -15.21 -10.64 5.57
CA ALA A 21 -15.02 -11.01 6.97
C ALA A 21 -14.64 -9.80 7.84
N LEU A 22 -13.81 -8.89 7.32
CA LEU A 22 -13.42 -7.68 8.03
C LEU A 22 -14.59 -6.71 8.20
N VAL A 23 -15.51 -6.61 7.23
CA VAL A 23 -16.76 -5.84 7.33
C VAL A 23 -17.71 -6.46 8.36
N LEU A 24 -17.91 -7.78 8.30
CA LEU A 24 -18.82 -8.49 9.21
C LEU A 24 -18.34 -8.49 10.66
N THR A 25 -17.02 -8.45 10.87
CA THR A 25 -16.38 -8.42 12.21
C THR A 25 -15.84 -7.03 12.57
N ALA A 26 -16.32 -5.98 11.88
CA ALA A 26 -15.76 -4.64 12.03
C ALA A 26 -15.96 -4.11 13.46
N THR A 27 -14.85 -3.80 14.13
CA THR A 27 -14.83 -3.07 15.39
C THR A 27 -14.03 -1.79 15.19
N TYR A 28 -14.57 -0.67 15.67
CA TYR A 28 -14.01 0.66 15.47
C TYR A 28 -13.47 1.17 16.81
N ARG A 29 -12.24 0.79 17.13
CA ARG A 29 -11.51 1.18 18.34
C ARG A 29 -10.56 2.35 18.10
N LEU A 30 -10.21 2.62 16.85
CA LEU A 30 -9.25 3.66 16.46
C LEU A 30 -9.91 5.05 16.50
N GLY A 31 -11.18 5.12 16.09
CA GLY A 31 -12.01 6.31 16.05
C GLY A 31 -13.46 5.93 15.78
N SER A 32 -14.34 6.92 15.55
CA SER A 32 -15.72 6.61 15.20
C SER A 32 -15.80 5.88 13.85
N ARG A 33 -16.85 5.07 13.66
CA ARG A 33 -17.12 4.39 12.38
C ARG A 33 -17.11 5.36 11.20
N ARG A 34 -17.70 6.54 11.37
CA ARG A 34 -17.75 7.57 10.33
C ARG A 34 -16.33 8.04 9.98
N ASP A 35 -15.53 8.40 10.97
CA ASP A 35 -14.20 8.98 10.73
C ASP A 35 -13.27 7.99 10.01
N VAL A 36 -13.28 6.71 10.44
CA VAL A 36 -12.49 5.64 9.80
C VAL A 36 -12.93 5.39 8.36
N LEU A 37 -14.23 5.27 8.12
CA LEU A 37 -14.75 5.01 6.77
C LEU A 37 -14.55 6.21 5.84
N THR A 38 -14.68 7.44 6.35
CA THR A 38 -14.38 8.66 5.59
C THR A 38 -12.89 8.72 5.25
N ALA A 39 -11.99 8.50 6.20
CA ALA A 39 -10.55 8.44 5.95
C ALA A 39 -10.22 7.39 4.87
N THR A 40 -10.77 6.18 5.02
CA THR A 40 -10.55 5.07 4.08
C THR A 40 -11.05 5.43 2.68
N ALA A 41 -12.25 6.01 2.54
CA ALA A 41 -12.80 6.41 1.24
C ALA A 41 -11.98 7.51 0.55
N ILE A 42 -11.51 8.50 1.31
CA ILE A 42 -10.60 9.54 0.79
C ILE A 42 -9.32 8.90 0.28
N LEU A 43 -8.70 8.02 1.07
CA LEU A 43 -7.48 7.32 0.71
C LEU A 43 -7.67 6.41 -0.50
N THR A 44 -8.83 5.75 -0.65
CA THR A 44 -9.17 4.97 -1.85
C THR A 44 -9.20 5.85 -3.10
N GLY A 45 -9.82 7.04 -3.00
CA GLY A 45 -9.83 7.99 -4.11
C GLY A 45 -8.43 8.49 -4.48
N LEU A 46 -7.61 8.80 -3.46
CA LEU A 46 -6.21 9.19 -3.67
C LEU A 46 -5.39 8.06 -4.29
N ALA A 47 -5.56 6.81 -3.86
CA ALA A 47 -4.89 5.65 -4.43
C ALA A 47 -5.25 5.47 -5.91
N LEU A 48 -6.54 5.58 -6.26
CA LEU A 48 -6.97 5.51 -7.66
C LEU A 48 -6.30 6.59 -8.52
N VAL A 49 -6.26 7.84 -8.07
CA VAL A 49 -5.70 8.94 -8.86
C VAL A 49 -4.17 8.87 -8.92
N TYR A 50 -3.51 8.58 -7.80
CA TYR A 50 -2.06 8.68 -7.67
C TYR A 50 -1.32 7.43 -8.15
N THR A 51 -1.90 6.24 -7.98
CA THR A 51 -1.27 4.97 -8.39
C THR A 51 -1.44 4.72 -9.88
N THR A 52 -2.60 5.05 -10.47
CA THR A 52 -2.90 4.81 -11.90
C THR A 52 -1.79 5.23 -12.88
N PRO A 53 -1.26 6.48 -12.85
CA PRO A 53 -0.23 6.88 -13.83
C PRO A 53 1.10 6.13 -13.63
N TRP A 54 1.47 5.86 -12.38
CA TRP A 54 2.70 5.14 -12.03
C TRP A 54 2.60 3.67 -12.45
N ASP A 55 1.51 3.02 -12.07
CA ASP A 55 1.22 1.62 -12.37
C ASP A 55 1.19 1.35 -13.88
N GLY A 56 0.46 2.19 -14.62
CA GLY A 56 0.38 2.08 -16.07
C GLY A 56 1.72 2.30 -16.77
N GLU A 57 2.61 3.14 -16.23
CA GLU A 57 3.94 3.34 -16.79
C GLU A 57 4.85 2.12 -16.58
N LEU A 58 4.81 1.51 -15.40
CA LEU A 58 5.60 0.30 -15.13
C LEU A 58 5.12 -0.90 -15.94
N ILE A 59 3.80 -1.05 -16.13
CA ILE A 59 3.23 -2.04 -17.05
C ILE A 59 3.72 -1.81 -18.48
N ARG A 60 3.68 -0.56 -18.98
CA ARG A 60 4.14 -0.23 -20.34
C ARG A 60 5.63 -0.50 -20.55
N ARG A 61 6.45 -0.27 -19.52
CA ARG A 61 7.88 -0.59 -19.55
C ARG A 61 8.17 -2.09 -19.42
N GLY A 62 7.16 -2.91 -19.12
CA GLY A 62 7.31 -4.34 -18.92
C GLY A 62 7.98 -4.69 -17.61
N VAL A 63 7.81 -3.87 -16.57
CA VAL A 63 8.25 -4.22 -15.20
C VAL A 63 7.48 -5.44 -14.70
N TRP A 64 6.20 -5.52 -15.04
CA TRP A 64 5.43 -6.75 -14.97
C TRP A 64 4.44 -6.82 -16.14
N TRP A 65 3.94 -8.02 -16.38
CA TRP A 65 2.90 -8.29 -17.35
C TRP A 65 2.00 -9.43 -16.86
N TYR A 66 0.90 -9.65 -17.56
CA TYR A 66 -0.14 -10.61 -17.15
C TYR A 66 -0.13 -11.82 -18.07
N GLY A 67 -0.46 -12.98 -17.51
CA GLY A 67 -0.58 -14.22 -18.28
C GLY A 67 -1.73 -14.18 -19.28
N ASP A 68 -1.66 -15.07 -20.27
CA ASP A 68 -2.72 -15.21 -21.28
C ASP A 68 -4.05 -15.55 -20.62
N GLY A 69 -5.10 -14.79 -20.96
CA GLY A 69 -6.43 -14.95 -20.38
C GLY A 69 -6.60 -14.43 -18.94
N ALA A 70 -5.53 -13.96 -18.28
CA ALA A 70 -5.61 -13.47 -16.90
C ALA A 70 -6.39 -12.14 -16.78
N VAL A 71 -6.44 -11.35 -17.87
CA VAL A 71 -7.03 -10.01 -17.90
C VAL A 71 -8.31 -10.00 -18.72
N LEU A 72 -9.43 -9.65 -18.09
CA LEU A 72 -10.73 -9.53 -18.76
C LEU A 72 -10.85 -8.24 -19.58
N VAL A 73 -10.49 -7.10 -18.98
CA VAL A 73 -10.59 -5.77 -19.61
C VAL A 73 -9.46 -4.88 -19.13
N ARG A 74 -9.00 -3.96 -19.99
CA ARG A 74 -8.00 -2.94 -19.69
C ARG A 74 -8.57 -1.55 -19.89
N PHE A 75 -8.19 -0.62 -19.01
CA PHE A 75 -8.39 0.81 -19.19
C PHE A 75 -7.01 1.47 -19.19
N TRP A 76 -6.69 2.22 -20.24
CA TRP A 76 -5.41 2.95 -20.37
C TRP A 76 -4.16 2.06 -20.14
N SER A 77 -4.22 0.80 -20.61
CA SER A 77 -3.23 -0.29 -20.46
C SER A 77 -3.29 -1.09 -19.15
N ILE A 78 -4.01 -0.61 -18.15
CA ILE A 78 -4.09 -1.21 -16.81
C ILE A 78 -5.29 -2.16 -16.73
N PRO A 79 -5.13 -3.41 -16.26
CA PRO A 79 -6.26 -4.31 -16.04
C PRO A 79 -7.27 -3.78 -15.03
N LEU A 80 -8.56 -4.09 -15.21
CA LEU A 80 -9.59 -3.83 -14.20
C LEU A 80 -9.22 -4.40 -12.82
N GLY A 81 -8.50 -5.53 -12.80
CA GLY A 81 -8.02 -6.13 -11.56
C GLY A 81 -7.13 -5.22 -10.71
N GLU A 82 -6.33 -4.32 -11.32
CA GLU A 82 -5.50 -3.38 -10.56
C GLU A 82 -6.34 -2.30 -9.89
N TYR A 83 -7.31 -1.72 -10.62
CA TYR A 83 -8.24 -0.75 -10.02
C TYR A 83 -9.03 -1.36 -8.86
N LEU A 84 -9.47 -2.61 -9.02
CA LEU A 84 -10.12 -3.35 -7.94
C LEU A 84 -9.15 -3.61 -6.79
N PHE A 85 -7.89 -3.94 -7.06
CA PHE A 85 -6.87 -4.11 -6.04
C PHE A 85 -6.67 -2.83 -5.24
N PHE A 86 -6.54 -1.65 -5.88
CA PHE A 86 -6.38 -0.37 -5.17
C PHE A 86 -7.54 -0.11 -4.19
N VAL A 87 -8.77 -0.39 -4.63
CA VAL A 87 -9.98 -0.21 -3.81
C VAL A 87 -10.03 -1.23 -2.67
N LEU A 88 -9.87 -2.52 -2.99
CA LEU A 88 -10.01 -3.61 -2.04
C LEU A 88 -8.87 -3.63 -1.01
N GLN A 89 -7.64 -3.36 -1.42
CA GLN A 89 -6.49 -3.25 -0.51
C GLN A 89 -6.68 -2.09 0.46
N THR A 90 -7.09 -0.92 -0.04
CA THR A 90 -7.33 0.24 0.84
C THR A 90 -8.45 -0.05 1.84
N ALA A 91 -9.54 -0.68 1.40
CA ALA A 91 -10.64 -1.09 2.27
C ALA A 91 -10.20 -2.14 3.30
N MET A 92 -9.44 -3.18 2.88
CA MET A 92 -8.90 -4.21 3.74
C MET A 92 -8.06 -3.61 4.86
N VAL A 93 -7.10 -2.75 4.51
CA VAL A 93 -6.18 -2.13 5.47
C VAL A 93 -6.91 -1.12 6.37
N GLY A 94 -7.78 -0.28 5.81
CA GLY A 94 -8.58 0.68 6.57
C GLY A 94 -9.49 0.01 7.60
N LEU A 95 -10.16 -1.08 7.21
CA LEU A 95 -10.97 -1.89 8.13
C LEU A 95 -10.10 -2.60 9.16
N TRP A 96 -8.94 -3.14 8.77
CA TRP A 96 -8.01 -3.80 9.70
C TRP A 96 -7.53 -2.85 10.80
N VAL A 97 -6.99 -1.69 10.42
CA VAL A 97 -6.44 -0.71 11.36
C VAL A 97 -7.51 -0.13 12.29
N ALA A 98 -8.78 -0.11 11.86
CA ALA A 98 -9.92 0.32 12.68
C ALA A 98 -10.01 -0.38 14.06
N ARG A 99 -9.48 -1.61 14.15
CA ARG A 99 -9.52 -2.47 15.35
C ARG A 99 -8.52 -2.08 16.43
N PHE A 100 -7.54 -1.25 16.10
CA PHE A 100 -6.50 -0.81 17.01
C PHE A 100 -6.95 0.42 17.80
N ARG A 101 -6.25 0.75 18.89
CA ARG A 101 -6.48 1.99 19.63
C ARG A 101 -5.32 2.94 19.38
N VAL A 102 -5.61 4.23 19.37
CA VAL A 102 -4.61 5.30 19.36
C VAL A 102 -4.97 6.34 20.42
N ASP A 103 -3.96 6.93 21.03
CA ASP A 103 -4.14 8.02 22.00
C ASP A 103 -4.24 9.37 21.28
N THR A 104 -5.45 9.74 20.86
CA THR A 104 -5.71 11.03 20.18
C THR A 104 -5.56 12.24 21.11
N ALA A 105 -5.38 12.04 22.42
CA ALA A 105 -5.24 13.10 23.43
C ALA A 105 -3.88 13.85 23.37
N ARG A 106 -2.99 13.49 22.44
CA ARG A 106 -1.77 14.26 22.13
C ARG A 106 -2.01 15.51 21.25
N SER A 107 -1.30 16.60 21.55
CA SER A 107 -1.44 17.90 20.87
C SER A 107 -1.00 17.88 19.40
N LEU A 108 -1.76 18.54 18.52
CA LEU A 108 -1.41 18.80 17.11
C LEU A 108 -0.29 19.83 16.92
N ALA A 109 0.07 20.58 17.97
CA ALA A 109 1.09 21.61 17.91
C ALA A 109 2.49 20.99 17.78
N THR A 110 2.91 20.75 16.54
CA THR A 110 4.23 20.19 16.22
C THR A 110 5.22 21.31 15.85
N PRO A 111 6.35 21.44 16.57
CA PRO A 111 7.41 22.38 16.20
C PRO A 111 7.95 22.14 14.80
N VAL A 112 8.32 23.21 14.09
CA VAL A 112 8.86 23.13 12.71
C VAL A 112 10.07 22.19 12.63
N ARG A 113 10.98 22.26 13.61
CA ARG A 113 12.16 21.37 13.67
C ARG A 113 11.76 19.89 13.65
N THR A 114 10.71 19.54 14.39
CA THR A 114 10.19 18.18 14.41
C THR A 114 9.59 17.81 13.05
N ARG A 115 8.80 18.69 12.43
CA ARG A 115 8.26 18.44 11.07
C ARG A 115 9.38 18.19 10.05
N LEU A 116 10.47 18.98 10.12
CA LEU A 116 11.62 18.85 9.23
C LEU A 116 12.35 17.51 9.36
N VAL A 117 12.36 16.88 10.54
CA VAL A 117 12.91 15.52 10.70
C VAL A 117 12.12 14.51 9.86
N GLY A 118 10.78 14.58 9.93
CA GLY A 118 9.91 13.71 9.11
C GLY A 118 10.09 13.95 7.62
N PHE A 119 10.20 15.22 7.20
CA PHE A 119 10.50 15.57 5.81
C PHE A 119 11.88 15.06 5.36
N ALA A 120 12.92 15.23 6.19
CA ALA A 120 14.26 14.73 5.88
C ALA A 120 14.27 13.20 5.73
N ALA A 121 13.53 12.47 6.57
CA ALA A 121 13.38 11.02 6.42
C ALA A 121 12.72 10.64 5.08
N ALA A 122 11.65 11.35 4.68
CA ALA A 122 11.02 11.12 3.37
C ALA A 122 11.98 11.45 2.21
N LEU A 123 12.80 12.49 2.35
CA LEU A 123 13.82 12.85 1.37
C LEU A 123 14.88 11.75 1.22
N VAL A 124 15.31 11.11 2.32
CA VAL A 124 16.22 9.96 2.27
C VAL A 124 15.61 8.80 1.47
N VAL A 125 14.31 8.52 1.63
CA VAL A 125 13.62 7.50 0.83
C VAL A 125 13.66 7.84 -0.66
N VAL A 126 13.33 9.08 -1.03
CA VAL A 126 13.36 9.55 -2.42
C VAL A 126 14.78 9.48 -3.00
N LEU A 127 15.79 9.97 -2.27
CA LEU A 127 17.18 9.96 -2.73
C LEU A 127 17.70 8.53 -2.93
N SER A 128 17.29 7.61 -2.07
CA SER A 128 17.59 6.18 -2.22
C SER A 128 16.94 5.62 -3.48
N GLY A 129 15.68 5.97 -3.74
CA GLY A 129 14.99 5.60 -4.98
C GLY A 129 15.67 6.15 -6.24
N LEU A 130 16.06 7.43 -6.23
CA LEU A 130 16.79 8.07 -7.33
C LEU A 130 18.16 7.44 -7.56
N ALA A 131 18.83 6.96 -6.50
CA ALA A 131 20.09 6.25 -6.63
C ALA A 131 19.89 4.87 -7.30
N LEU A 132 18.84 4.14 -6.94
CA LEU A 132 18.48 2.84 -7.54
C LEU A 132 18.06 2.98 -9.02
N LEU A 133 17.36 4.04 -9.39
CA LEU A 133 16.94 4.31 -10.77
C LEU A 133 18.10 4.49 -11.77
N ARG A 134 19.35 4.51 -11.30
CA ARG A 134 20.54 4.58 -12.16
C ARG A 134 20.86 3.25 -12.87
N SER A 135 20.21 2.15 -12.50
CA SER A 135 20.32 0.87 -13.18
C SER A 135 18.95 0.31 -13.57
N ASP A 136 18.92 -0.50 -14.64
CA ASP A 136 17.71 -1.20 -15.06
C ASP A 136 17.14 -2.08 -13.93
N SER A 137 18.01 -2.85 -13.26
CA SER A 137 17.62 -3.71 -12.11
C SER A 137 17.04 -2.94 -10.93
N GLY A 138 17.33 -1.64 -10.82
CA GLY A 138 16.79 -0.77 -9.79
C GLY A 138 15.53 -0.05 -10.23
N LEU A 139 15.02 -0.26 -11.46
CA LEU A 139 13.88 0.49 -12.00
C LEU A 139 12.63 0.31 -11.14
N TYR A 140 12.28 -0.93 -10.79
CA TYR A 140 11.06 -1.17 -10.02
C TYR A 140 11.18 -0.61 -8.60
N LEU A 141 12.18 -1.06 -7.83
CA LEU A 141 12.36 -0.59 -6.46
C LEU A 141 12.60 0.92 -6.39
N GLY A 142 13.42 1.45 -7.28
CA GLY A 142 13.75 2.87 -7.35
C GLY A 142 12.53 3.73 -7.65
N SER A 143 11.73 3.35 -8.65
CA SER A 143 10.49 4.07 -8.99
C SER A 143 9.46 3.99 -7.87
N LEU A 144 9.35 2.85 -7.18
CA LEU A 144 8.48 2.66 -6.03
C LEU A 144 8.86 3.59 -4.87
N LEU A 145 10.14 3.69 -4.54
CA LEU A 145 10.61 4.59 -3.48
C LEU A 145 10.44 6.07 -3.84
N VAL A 146 10.71 6.47 -5.09
CA VAL A 146 10.46 7.85 -5.54
C VAL A 146 8.97 8.18 -5.50
N TRP A 147 8.12 7.27 -5.98
CA TRP A 147 6.66 7.41 -5.97
C TRP A 147 6.09 7.47 -4.54
N SER A 148 6.69 6.75 -3.58
CA SER A 148 6.30 6.84 -2.16
C SER A 148 6.57 8.21 -1.53
N GLY A 149 7.55 8.94 -2.06
CA GLY A 149 8.11 10.15 -1.47
C GLY A 149 7.10 11.22 -1.10
N PRO A 150 6.26 11.70 -2.04
CA PRO A 150 5.27 12.73 -1.76
C PRO A 150 4.27 12.34 -0.66
N ILE A 151 3.81 11.08 -0.64
CA ILE A 151 2.88 10.59 0.39
C ILE A 151 3.57 10.59 1.76
N LEU A 152 4.75 9.97 1.85
CA LEU A 152 5.53 9.92 3.08
C LEU A 152 5.90 11.33 3.57
N ALA A 153 6.29 12.23 2.68
CA ALA A 153 6.61 13.61 3.01
C ALA A 153 5.41 14.33 3.63
N ILE A 154 4.21 14.21 3.04
CA ILE A 154 3.00 14.82 3.59
C ILE A 154 2.67 14.22 4.97
N GLN A 155 2.65 12.90 5.09
CA GLN A 155 2.29 12.22 6.33
C GLN A 155 3.29 12.49 7.46
N TRP A 156 4.59 12.43 7.16
CA TRP A 156 5.64 12.61 8.15
C TRP A 156 5.87 14.07 8.52
N LEU A 157 5.74 15.02 7.58
CA LEU A 157 5.72 16.45 7.88
C LEU A 157 4.54 16.81 8.78
N PHE A 158 3.40 16.13 8.61
CA PHE A 158 2.23 16.34 9.43
C PHE A 158 2.39 15.79 10.86
N GLY A 159 2.80 14.52 11.02
CA GLY A 159 2.69 13.85 12.32
C GLY A 159 3.57 12.62 12.57
N TRP A 160 4.80 12.54 12.04
CA TRP A 160 5.66 11.35 12.26
C TRP A 160 5.86 11.00 13.74
N HIS A 161 5.99 12.00 14.62
CA HIS A 161 6.17 11.79 16.07
C HIS A 161 4.99 11.08 16.73
N PHE A 162 3.79 11.26 16.15
CA PHE A 162 2.54 10.75 16.67
C PHE A 162 2.43 9.29 16.28
N LEU A 163 2.70 9.01 15.00
CA LEU A 163 2.83 7.67 14.46
C LEU A 163 3.89 6.85 15.22
N ALA A 164 5.03 7.46 15.57
CA ALA A 164 6.07 6.82 16.37
C ALA A 164 5.63 6.52 17.80
N GLY A 165 4.84 7.42 18.42
CA GLY A 165 4.23 7.15 19.72
C GLY A 165 3.16 6.04 19.67
N GLU A 166 2.51 5.87 18.52
CA GLU A 166 1.53 4.81 18.23
C GLU A 166 2.12 3.62 17.47
N TRP A 167 3.43 3.37 17.60
CA TRP A 167 4.15 2.41 16.76
C TRP A 167 3.57 1.00 16.76
N ARG A 168 2.93 0.54 17.85
CA ARG A 168 2.29 -0.78 17.91
C ARG A 168 1.10 -0.88 16.97
N THR A 169 0.29 0.18 16.94
CA THR A 169 -0.86 0.29 16.03
C THR A 169 -0.39 0.45 14.59
N VAL A 170 0.64 1.27 14.34
CA VAL A 170 1.21 1.43 13.00
C VAL A 170 1.83 0.12 12.52
N ALA A 171 2.69 -0.52 13.30
CA ALA A 171 3.35 -1.77 12.94
C ALA A 171 2.35 -2.93 12.78
N GLY A 172 1.45 -3.14 13.74
CA GLY A 172 0.43 -4.19 13.63
C GLY A 172 -0.61 -3.94 12.54
N GLY A 173 -0.96 -2.66 12.32
CA GLY A 173 -1.83 -2.23 11.24
C GLY A 173 -1.21 -2.43 9.86
N THR A 174 0.11 -2.27 9.72
CA THR A 174 0.82 -2.36 8.43
C THR A 174 1.32 -3.75 8.13
N LEU A 175 2.04 -4.39 9.07
CA LEU A 175 2.77 -5.63 8.82
C LEU A 175 1.84 -6.82 8.59
N VAL A 176 0.69 -6.87 9.28
CA VAL A 176 -0.27 -7.97 9.12
C VAL A 176 -0.88 -8.01 7.71
N PRO A 177 -1.52 -6.93 7.20
CA PRO A 177 -2.02 -6.94 5.84
C PRO A 177 -0.90 -7.04 4.81
N ALA A 178 0.25 -6.39 5.02
CA ALA A 178 1.38 -6.53 4.09
C ALA A 178 1.84 -7.99 3.97
N ALA A 179 1.99 -8.72 5.09
CA ALA A 179 2.37 -10.13 5.07
C ALA A 179 1.32 -11.01 4.37
N TYR A 180 0.03 -10.74 4.60
CA TYR A 180 -1.05 -11.43 3.90
C TYR A 180 -0.99 -11.20 2.39
N LEU A 181 -0.82 -9.94 1.97
CA LEU A 181 -0.73 -9.54 0.57
C LEU A 181 0.49 -10.15 -0.12
N CYS A 182 1.67 -10.13 0.51
CA CYS A 182 2.84 -10.84 0.03
C CYS A 182 2.57 -12.34 -0.20
N GLY A 183 1.85 -12.98 0.73
CA GLY A 183 1.51 -14.40 0.64
C GLY A 183 0.64 -14.73 -0.56
N ILE A 184 -0.41 -13.93 -0.79
CA ILE A 184 -1.33 -14.18 -1.92
C ILE A 184 -0.74 -13.74 -3.26
N ASP A 185 0.10 -12.70 -3.28
CA ASP A 185 0.80 -12.26 -4.50
C ASP A 185 1.79 -13.32 -4.98
N SER A 186 2.55 -13.89 -4.06
CA SER A 186 3.41 -15.05 -4.29
C SER A 186 2.64 -16.24 -4.91
N ILE A 187 1.39 -16.46 -4.48
CA ILE A 187 0.51 -17.47 -5.09
C ILE A 187 0.10 -17.05 -6.52
N ALA A 188 -0.28 -15.79 -6.75
CA ALA A 188 -0.67 -15.29 -8.06
C ALA A 188 0.45 -15.40 -9.10
N ILE A 189 1.69 -15.09 -8.72
CA ILE A 189 2.87 -15.25 -9.57
C ILE A 189 3.07 -16.72 -9.94
N ARG A 190 2.99 -17.64 -8.97
CA ARG A 190 3.10 -19.09 -9.23
C ARG A 190 1.98 -19.63 -10.12
N LEU A 191 0.79 -19.05 -10.02
CA LEU A 191 -0.35 -19.38 -10.88
C LEU A 191 -0.27 -18.74 -12.27
N GLY A 192 0.76 -17.91 -12.53
CA GLY A 192 0.98 -17.26 -13.81
C GLY A 192 -0.01 -16.14 -14.11
N ILE A 193 -0.69 -15.58 -13.10
CA ILE A 193 -1.64 -14.48 -13.29
C ILE A 193 -0.89 -13.22 -13.73
N TRP A 194 0.25 -12.95 -13.09
CA TRP A 194 1.25 -11.99 -13.54
C TRP A 194 2.67 -12.53 -13.39
N THR A 195 3.59 -11.90 -14.10
CA THR A 195 5.02 -12.21 -14.08
C THR A 195 5.80 -10.91 -13.93
N ILE A 196 6.76 -10.91 -13.01
CA ILE A 196 7.64 -9.76 -12.75
C ILE A 196 8.92 -9.91 -13.58
N SER A 197 9.39 -8.80 -14.15
CA SER A 197 10.61 -8.76 -14.95
C SER A 197 11.85 -9.04 -14.13
N LYS A 198 12.71 -9.94 -14.62
CA LYS A 198 14.06 -10.15 -14.08
C LYS A 198 15.04 -9.03 -14.44
N GLN A 199 14.75 -8.27 -15.50
CA GLN A 199 15.61 -7.16 -15.92
C GLN A 199 15.42 -5.95 -15.01
N TYR A 200 14.17 -5.68 -14.59
CA TYR A 200 13.80 -4.47 -13.86
C TYR A 200 13.69 -4.64 -12.34
N THR A 201 14.11 -5.80 -11.84
CA THR A 201 14.18 -6.15 -10.41
C THR A 201 15.60 -6.40 -9.95
N THR A 202 15.82 -6.26 -8.65
CA THR A 202 17.11 -6.39 -7.98
C THR A 202 17.63 -7.83 -7.95
N GLY A 203 16.77 -8.82 -8.23
CA GLY A 203 17.09 -10.24 -8.16
C GLY A 203 17.05 -10.82 -6.74
N TYR A 204 16.72 -10.02 -5.73
CA TYR A 204 16.51 -10.51 -4.36
C TYR A 204 15.04 -10.90 -4.16
N ALA A 205 14.83 -12.05 -3.52
CA ALA A 205 13.50 -12.56 -3.19
C ALA A 205 13.41 -12.93 -1.70
N ILE A 206 12.19 -12.87 -1.15
CA ILE A 206 11.87 -13.39 0.17
C ILE A 206 11.95 -14.93 0.09
N PRO A 207 12.89 -15.59 0.78
CA PRO A 207 13.19 -17.01 0.53
C PRO A 207 12.00 -17.96 0.73
N LEU A 208 11.12 -17.67 1.70
CA LEU A 208 9.97 -18.52 2.01
C LEU A 208 8.82 -18.39 1.00
N LEU A 209 8.77 -17.28 0.27
CA LEU A 209 7.69 -16.96 -0.66
C LEU A 209 8.13 -16.99 -2.12
N ASP A 210 9.44 -16.98 -2.39
CA ASP A 210 10.00 -16.72 -3.72
C ASP A 210 9.41 -15.43 -4.34
N LEU A 211 9.19 -14.43 -3.48
CA LEU A 211 8.57 -13.16 -3.85
C LEU A 211 9.65 -12.09 -4.01
N PRO A 212 9.73 -11.37 -5.14
CA PRO A 212 10.66 -10.25 -5.29
C PRO A 212 10.55 -9.25 -4.15
N ILE A 213 11.68 -8.72 -3.68
CA ILE A 213 11.68 -7.77 -2.55
C ILE A 213 10.86 -6.51 -2.87
N GLU A 214 10.78 -6.14 -4.13
CA GLU A 214 10.00 -4.99 -4.63
C GLU A 214 8.52 -5.13 -4.33
N GLU A 215 7.94 -6.31 -4.56
CA GLU A 215 6.54 -6.61 -4.23
C GLU A 215 6.31 -6.50 -2.71
N ALA A 216 7.24 -7.03 -1.91
CA ALA A 216 7.13 -6.92 -0.46
C ALA A 216 7.21 -5.48 0.04
N VAL A 217 8.09 -4.66 -0.55
CA VAL A 217 8.18 -3.23 -0.26
C VAL A 217 6.92 -2.51 -0.74
N PHE A 218 6.33 -2.90 -1.87
CA PHE A 218 5.09 -2.33 -2.39
C PHE A 218 3.93 -2.58 -1.43
N PHE A 219 3.70 -3.82 -1.00
CA PHE A 219 2.64 -4.14 -0.03
C PHE A 219 2.88 -3.51 1.34
N PHE A 220 4.13 -3.42 1.77
CA PHE A 220 4.49 -2.70 2.99
C PHE A 220 4.13 -1.21 2.88
N LEU A 221 4.60 -0.53 1.84
CA LEU A 221 4.40 0.92 1.65
C LEU A 221 2.93 1.27 1.46
N THR A 222 2.21 0.56 0.60
CA THR A 222 0.77 0.79 0.37
C THR A 222 -0.04 0.57 1.65
N SER A 223 0.23 -0.50 2.40
CA SER A 223 -0.41 -0.73 3.71
C SER A 223 -0.02 0.34 4.73
N LEU A 224 1.23 0.79 4.71
CA LEU A 224 1.74 1.84 5.58
C LEU A 224 1.04 3.18 5.30
N PHE A 225 0.87 3.57 4.04
CA PHE A 225 0.20 4.81 3.67
C PHE A 225 -1.23 4.84 4.17
N VAL A 226 -1.96 3.74 4.02
CA VAL A 226 -3.35 3.65 4.45
C VAL A 226 -3.44 3.71 5.97
N VAL A 227 -2.62 2.93 6.68
CA VAL A 227 -2.57 2.94 8.16
C VAL A 227 -2.24 4.32 8.70
N GLN A 228 -1.15 4.93 8.22
CA GLN A 228 -0.76 6.27 8.65
C GLN A 228 -1.84 7.29 8.32
N GLY A 229 -2.42 7.23 7.11
CA GLY A 229 -3.47 8.14 6.68
C GLY A 229 -4.71 8.08 7.58
N VAL A 230 -5.19 6.88 7.91
CA VAL A 230 -6.35 6.70 8.81
C VAL A 230 -6.02 7.17 10.22
N VAL A 231 -4.85 6.80 10.76
CA VAL A 231 -4.42 7.21 12.11
C VAL A 231 -4.31 8.74 12.22
N LEU A 232 -3.65 9.39 11.25
CA LEU A 232 -3.46 10.83 11.22
C LEU A 232 -4.78 11.58 11.00
N TYR A 233 -5.66 11.06 10.15
CA TYR A 233 -6.99 11.66 9.91
C TYR A 233 -7.84 11.64 11.18
N VAL A 234 -7.90 10.50 11.87
CA VAL A 234 -8.68 10.41 13.12
C VAL A 234 -8.08 11.31 14.20
N TRP A 235 -6.76 11.37 14.33
CA TRP A 235 -6.10 12.29 15.24
C TRP A 235 -6.42 13.76 14.93
N LEU A 236 -6.50 14.15 13.65
CA LEU A 236 -6.90 15.49 13.22
C LEU A 236 -8.36 15.81 13.57
N ILE A 237 -9.29 14.91 13.22
CA ILE A 237 -10.73 15.16 13.38
C ILE A 237 -11.16 15.17 14.84
N ASP A 238 -10.55 14.35 15.70
CA ASP A 238 -10.85 14.33 17.13
C ASP A 238 -10.54 15.67 17.83
N ARG A 239 -9.72 16.52 17.20
CA ARG A 239 -9.34 17.85 17.70
C ARG A 239 -10.22 18.98 17.23
N TRP A 240 -11.07 18.70 16.25
CA TRP A 240 -12.01 19.65 15.68
C TRP A 240 -13.43 19.45 16.24
N LYS A 241 -13.60 18.41 17.07
CA LYS A 241 -14.80 18.18 17.88
C LYS A 241 -14.64 18.84 19.23
#